data_AF-A0A060T6Q9-F1
#
_entry.id   AF-A0A060T6Q9-F1
#
_cell.length_a   1.000
_cell.length_b   1.000
_cell.length_c   1.000
_cell.angle_alpha   90.00
_cell.angle_beta   90.00
_cell.angle_gamma   90.00
#
_symmetry.space_group_name_H-M   'P 1'
#
loop_
_entity.id
_entity.type
_entity.pdbx_description
1 polymer ?
#
loop_
_entity_poly.entity_id
_entity_poly.type
_entity_poly.pdbx_seq_one_letter_code
_entity_poly.pdbx_strand_id
1 'polypeptide(L)'
;MLRSAQHTRGAVTLFHSPASAVSRRLVELVKANYNNPAKQNFDIDITEDKPTPEQLKTLEGFTKDLSSRPLLVDWFHGRVASDEQQAKTILEKLVESKGE
;
A
#
# COMPACT_ATOMS: atom_id res chain seq x y z
N MET A 1 26.48 -21.69 -11.14
CA MET A 1 25.90 -20.41 -11.61
C MET A 1 24.74 -20.06 -10.68
N LEU A 2 24.96 -19.14 -9.73
CA LEU A 2 23.94 -18.69 -8.78
C LEU A 2 23.23 -17.49 -9.42
N ARG A 3 22.06 -17.73 -10.02
CA ARG A 3 21.21 -16.65 -10.53
C ARG A 3 20.51 -15.99 -9.34
N SER A 4 21.05 -14.85 -8.94
CA SER A 4 20.35 -13.65 -8.49
C SER A 4 19.35 -13.84 -7.34
N ALA A 5 19.74 -13.37 -6.15
CA ALA A 5 18.78 -13.09 -5.08
C ALA A 5 17.59 -12.33 -5.69
N GLN A 6 16.41 -12.97 -5.68
CA GLN A 6 15.17 -12.34 -6.12
C GLN A 6 15.03 -11.04 -5.34
N HIS A 7 15.13 -9.92 -6.05
CA HIS A 7 14.86 -8.60 -5.51
C HIS A 7 13.48 -8.67 -4.86
N THR A 8 13.42 -8.64 -3.53
CA THR A 8 12.16 -8.63 -2.80
C THR A 8 11.49 -7.29 -3.08
N ARG A 9 10.68 -7.25 -4.14
CA ARG A 9 9.87 -6.08 -4.47
C ARG A 9 8.94 -5.80 -3.30
N GLY A 10 8.82 -4.53 -2.91
CA GLY A 10 7.89 -4.12 -1.87
C GLY A 10 6.46 -4.52 -2.26
N ALA A 11 5.61 -4.81 -1.27
CA ALA A 11 4.20 -5.12 -1.50
C ALA A 11 3.33 -4.11 -0.78
N VAL A 12 2.42 -3.48 -1.52
CA VAL A 12 1.51 -2.45 -1.01
C VAL A 12 0.07 -2.83 -1.35
N THR A 13 -0.85 -2.67 -0.42
CA THR A 13 -2.28 -2.84 -0.68
C THR A 13 -3.05 -1.62 -0.24
N LEU A 14 -3.91 -1.10 -1.12
CA LEU A 14 -4.90 -0.08 -0.82
C LEU A 14 -6.27 -0.74 -0.70
N PHE A 15 -6.73 -0.92 0.54
CA PHE A 15 -8.13 -1.26 0.82
C PHE A 15 -8.97 0.01 0.77
N HIS A 16 -9.97 0.06 -0.10
CA HIS A 16 -10.77 1.28 -0.30
C HIS A 16 -12.27 1.03 -0.20
N SER A 17 -13.04 2.11 -0.09
CA SER A 17 -14.50 2.07 -0.17
C SER A 17 -14.99 3.05 -1.26
N PRO A 18 -15.76 2.61 -2.27
CA PRO A 18 -16.23 3.51 -3.32
C PRO A 18 -17.18 4.61 -2.79
N ALA A 19 -17.82 4.37 -1.64
CA ALA A 19 -18.65 5.37 -0.96
C ALA A 19 -17.82 6.51 -0.34
N SER A 20 -16.54 6.28 -0.03
CA SER A 20 -15.66 7.30 0.54
C SER A 20 -15.03 8.16 -0.56
N ALA A 21 -15.30 9.48 -0.52
CA ALA A 21 -14.69 10.42 -1.46
C ALA A 21 -13.16 10.44 -1.36
N VAL A 22 -12.62 10.30 -0.15
CA VAL A 22 -11.18 10.21 0.10
C VAL A 22 -10.60 8.94 -0.53
N SER A 23 -11.27 7.79 -0.35
CA SER A 23 -10.87 6.53 -1.00
C SER A 23 -10.80 6.67 -2.53
N ARG A 24 -11.83 7.28 -3.15
CA ARG A 24 -11.84 7.46 -4.62
C ARG A 24 -10.68 8.32 -5.13
N ARG A 25 -10.40 9.45 -4.46
CA ARG A 25 -9.26 10.31 -4.79
C ARG A 25 -7.93 9.56 -4.69
N LEU A 26 -7.76 8.75 -3.64
CA LEU A 26 -6.53 7.99 -3.44
C LEU A 26 -6.38 6.88 -4.49
N VAL A 27 -7.46 6.21 -4.88
CA VAL A 27 -7.46 5.23 -5.99
C VAL A 27 -7.05 5.89 -7.31
N GLU A 28 -7.61 7.05 -7.64
CA GLU A 28 -7.23 7.81 -8.85
C GLU A 28 -5.75 8.19 -8.83
N LEU A 29 -5.25 8.69 -7.70
CA LEU A 29 -3.85 9.03 -7.51
C LEU A 29 -2.93 7.82 -7.70
N VAL A 30 -3.28 6.68 -7.08
CA VAL A 30 -2.52 5.43 -7.19
C VAL A 30 -2.49 4.93 -8.63
N LYS A 31 -3.65 4.89 -9.30
CA LYS A 31 -3.75 4.45 -10.69
C LYS A 31 -2.95 5.33 -11.65
N ALA A 32 -2.96 6.64 -11.44
CA ALA A 32 -2.26 7.59 -12.29
C ALA A 32 -0.72 7.53 -12.14
N ASN A 33 -0.22 7.31 -10.92
CA ASN A 33 1.21 7.54 -10.62
C ASN A 33 1.97 6.26 -10.22
N TYR A 34 1.30 5.24 -9.71
CA TYR A 34 1.94 4.10 -9.04
C TYR A 34 1.58 2.73 -9.63
N ASN A 35 0.57 2.63 -10.50
CA ASN A 35 0.14 1.36 -11.12
C ASN A 35 1.02 0.89 -12.30
N ASN A 36 2.26 1.38 -12.41
CA ASN A 36 3.20 0.95 -13.45
C ASN A 36 4.42 0.26 -12.82
N PRO A 37 4.47 -1.10 -12.83
CA PRO A 37 5.55 -1.85 -12.19
C PRO A 37 6.91 -1.69 -12.87
N ALA A 38 6.97 -1.14 -14.09
CA ALA A 38 8.25 -0.78 -14.73
C ALA A 38 8.84 0.51 -14.15
N LYS A 39 8.02 1.37 -13.54
CA LYS A 39 8.45 2.62 -12.90
C LYS A 39 8.70 2.46 -11.40
N GLN A 40 8.04 1.49 -10.77
CA GLN A 40 8.06 1.25 -9.33
C GLN A 40 8.90 0.02 -8.93
N ASN A 41 9.51 0.09 -7.74
CA ASN A 41 10.23 -1.03 -7.12
C ASN A 41 9.33 -1.87 -6.17
N PHE A 42 8.02 -1.60 -6.20
CA PHE A 42 7.02 -2.29 -5.41
C PHE A 42 5.80 -2.59 -6.27
N ASP A 43 5.06 -3.62 -5.88
CA ASP A 43 3.77 -3.97 -6.46
C ASP A 43 2.67 -3.37 -5.59
N ILE A 44 1.66 -2.79 -6.23
CA ILE A 44 0.51 -2.19 -5.56
C ILE A 44 -0.77 -2.89 -5.98
N ASP A 45 -1.52 -3.38 -4.99
CA ASP A 45 -2.85 -3.94 -5.15
C ASP A 45 -3.91 -2.94 -4.66
N ILE A 46 -5.05 -2.87 -5.35
CA ILE A 46 -6.16 -2.01 -5.01
C ILE A 46 -7.41 -2.88 -4.92
N THR A 47 -8.01 -2.95 -3.74
CA THR A 47 -9.18 -3.81 -3.51
C THR A 47 -10.25 -3.12 -2.67
N GLU A 48 -11.50 -3.49 -2.95
CA GLU A 48 -12.68 -3.12 -2.13
C GLU A 48 -12.97 -4.18 -1.05
N ASP A 49 -12.30 -5.33 -1.13
CA ASP A 49 -12.44 -6.41 -0.17
C ASP A 49 -11.91 -6.00 1.21
N LYS A 50 -12.34 -6.74 2.23
CA LYS A 50 -11.77 -6.60 3.56
C LYS A 50 -10.42 -7.34 3.62
N PRO A 51 -9.45 -6.88 4.43
CA PRO A 51 -8.27 -7.67 4.72
C PRO A 51 -8.69 -9.06 5.22
N THR A 52 -7.97 -10.08 4.75
CA THR A 52 -8.16 -11.47 5.20
C THR A 52 -7.91 -11.61 6.70
N PRO A 53 -8.42 -12.66 7.36
CA PRO A 53 -8.15 -12.89 8.78
C PRO A 53 -6.64 -12.96 9.11
N GLU A 54 -5.81 -13.54 8.24
CA GLU A 54 -4.35 -13.52 8.44
C GLU A 54 -3.79 -12.09 8.36
N GLN A 55 -4.20 -11.32 7.35
CA GLN A 55 -3.78 -9.92 7.20
C GLN A 55 -4.19 -9.07 8.39
N LEU A 56 -5.40 -9.26 8.95
CA LEU A 56 -5.87 -8.53 10.12
C LEU A 56 -4.99 -8.76 11.33
N LYS A 57 -4.60 -10.01 11.63
CA LYS A 57 -3.68 -10.33 12.74
C LYS A 57 -2.35 -9.61 12.62
N THR A 58 -1.82 -9.49 11.40
CA THR A 58 -0.61 -8.70 11.14
C THR A 58 -0.86 -7.22 11.39
N LEU A 59 -1.98 -6.67 10.88
CA LEU A 59 -2.32 -5.26 10.99
C LEU A 59 -2.61 -4.79 12.41
N GLU A 60 -3.11 -5.66 13.30
CA GLU A 60 -3.35 -5.37 14.71
C GLU A 60 -2.08 -4.92 15.47
N GLY A 61 -0.90 -5.30 14.96
CA GLY A 61 0.40 -4.84 15.46
C GLY A 61 0.80 -3.44 15.01
N PHE A 62 0.15 -2.90 13.97
CA PHE A 62 0.52 -1.63 13.32
C PHE A 62 -0.53 -0.52 13.50
N THR A 63 -1.82 -0.85 13.58
CA THR A 63 -2.89 0.13 13.79
C THR A 63 -4.04 -0.46 14.63
N LYS A 64 -4.77 0.42 15.34
CA LYS A 64 -6.02 0.07 16.02
C LYS A 64 -7.25 0.32 15.16
N ASP A 65 -7.12 1.11 14.10
CA ASP A 65 -8.21 1.40 13.19
C ASP A 65 -8.06 0.59 11.89
N LEU A 66 -8.76 -0.55 11.87
CA LEU A 66 -8.84 -1.47 10.73
C LEU A 66 -10.15 -1.32 9.94
N SER A 67 -11.09 -0.53 10.46
CA SER A 67 -12.45 -0.40 9.91
C SER A 67 -12.57 0.80 8.98
N SER A 68 -11.79 1.85 9.21
CA SER A 68 -11.79 3.04 8.36
C SER A 68 -11.24 2.72 6.97
N ARG A 69 -11.76 3.45 5.97
CA ARG A 69 -11.30 3.40 4.59
C ARG A 69 -11.09 4.83 4.07
N PRO A 70 -9.97 5.12 3.40
CA PRO A 70 -8.99 4.16 2.88
C PRO A 70 -8.07 3.57 3.97
N LEU A 71 -7.54 2.37 3.71
CA LEU A 71 -6.48 1.77 4.50
C LEU A 71 -5.37 1.33 3.53
N LEU A 72 -4.26 2.08 3.52
CA LEU A 72 -3.08 1.76 2.73
C LEU A 72 -2.05 1.05 3.61
N VAL A 73 -1.57 -0.10 3.14
CA VAL A 73 -0.66 -0.96 3.88
C VAL A 73 0.58 -1.22 3.03
N ASP A 74 1.74 -0.85 3.56
CA ASP A 74 3.04 -1.28 3.07
C ASP A 74 3.50 -2.48 3.90
N TRP A 75 3.33 -3.67 3.32
CA TRP A 75 3.64 -4.94 3.97
C TRP A 75 5.13 -5.15 4.18
N PHE A 76 5.96 -4.50 3.36
CA PHE A 76 7.40 -4.69 3.39
C PHE A 76 8.06 -3.91 4.52
N HIS A 77 7.63 -2.65 4.73
CA HIS A 77 8.16 -1.82 5.82
C HIS A 77 7.29 -1.79 7.08
N GLY A 78 6.14 -2.48 7.08
CA GLY A 78 5.22 -2.49 8.22
C GLY A 78 4.59 -1.13 8.49
N ARG A 79 4.17 -0.41 7.45
CA ARG A 79 3.55 0.92 7.58
C ARG A 79 2.08 0.85 7.19
N VAL A 80 1.24 1.56 7.94
CA VAL A 80 -0.21 1.61 7.69
C VAL A 80 -0.67 3.05 7.73
N ALA A 81 -1.53 3.43 6.79
CA ALA A 81 -2.18 4.73 6.72
C ALA A 81 -3.70 4.57 6.61
N SER A 82 -4.45 5.24 7.48
CA SER A 82 -5.93 5.26 7.48
C SER A 82 -6.52 6.58 6.96
N ASP A 83 -5.68 7.52 6.52
CA ASP A 83 -6.07 8.79 5.92
C ASP A 83 -5.25 9.14 4.67
N GLU A 84 -5.70 10.15 3.94
CA GLU A 84 -5.12 10.56 2.65
C GLU A 84 -3.68 11.07 2.79
N GLN A 85 -3.38 11.83 3.87
CA GLN A 85 -2.10 12.48 4.04
C GLN A 85 -1.02 11.45 4.39
N GLN A 86 -1.30 10.57 5.35
CA GLN A 86 -0.41 9.48 5.71
C GLN A 86 -0.17 8.54 4.52
N ALA A 87 -1.20 8.24 3.72
CA ALA A 87 -1.07 7.38 2.56
C ALA A 87 -0.13 7.99 1.50
N LYS A 88 -0.25 9.29 1.22
CA LYS A 88 0.69 10.00 0.31
C LYS A 88 2.12 9.94 0.82
N THR A 89 2.34 10.20 2.11
CA THR A 89 3.69 10.12 2.70
C THR A 89 4.29 8.71 2.59
N ILE A 90 3.51 7.64 2.77
CA ILE A 90 4.02 6.27 2.56
C ILE A 90 4.38 6.05 1.09
N LEU A 91 3.51 6.44 0.16
CA LEU A 91 3.74 6.30 -1.28
C LEU A 91 4.97 7.08 -1.77
N GLU A 92 5.21 8.28 -1.24
CA GLU A 92 6.40 9.09 -1.53
C GLU A 92 7.67 8.38 -1.03
N LYS A 93 7.68 7.91 0.22
CA LYS A 93 8.81 7.17 0.80
C LYS A 93 9.16 5.89 0.03
N LEU A 94 8.14 5.21 -0.50
CA LEU A 94 8.33 4.02 -1.33
C LEU A 94 8.98 4.31 -2.68
N VAL A 95 8.83 5.52 -3.20
CA VAL A 95 9.51 5.97 -4.41
C VAL A 95 10.94 6.39 -4.09
N GLU A 96 11.15 7.08 -2.97
CA GLU A 96 12.49 7.54 -2.53
C GLU A 96 13.45 6.39 -2.21
N SER A 97 12.95 5.27 -1.67
CA SER A 97 13.77 4.08 -1.38
C SER A 97 14.35 3.40 -2.63
N LYS A 98 14.04 3.88 -3.83
CA LYS A 98 14.67 3.47 -5.10
C LYS A 98 16.14 3.95 -5.24
N GLY A 99 16.59 4.87 -4.39
CA GLY A 99 17.86 5.59 -4.54
C GLY A 99 19.01 5.23 -3.59
N GLU A 100 18.85 4.27 -2.68
CA GLU A 100 19.91 3.81 -1.75
C GLU A 100 20.54 2.47 -2.17
#